data_AF-A0A559LZN9-F1
#
_entry.id   AF-A0A559LZN9-F1
#
_cell.length_a   1.000
_cell.length_b   1.000
_cell.length_c   1.000
_cell.angle_alpha   90.00
_cell.angle_beta   90.00
_cell.angle_gamma   90.00
#
_symmetry.space_group_name_H-M   'P 1'
#
loop_
_entity.id
_entity.type
_entity.pdbx_description
1 polymer ?
#
loop_
_entity_poly.entity_id
_entity_poly.type
_entity_poly.pdbx_seq_one_letter_code
_entity_poly.pdbx_strand_id
1 'polypeptide(L)'
;MPTSLMAWSVLATGPYAERLWGERDVPVRDADGTYVFRLPLGKTGAMPLVALDSIGVYVQWMFEHPERSAGLSLGVAIAHVSGSDLAAAFEAVAGNKARYEDIPLQDVLDGMPAGKIGSQGSPGYDDPTLKTAPEQTVVADL
;
A
#
# COMPACT_ATOMS: atom_id res chain seq x y z
N MET A 1 4.44 -35.76 20.39
CA MET A 1 3.99 -34.35 20.27
C MET A 1 5.23 -33.48 20.21
N PRO A 2 5.35 -32.52 19.28
CA PRO A 2 6.46 -31.56 19.30
C PRO A 2 6.49 -30.84 20.65
N THR A 3 7.67 -30.73 21.27
CA THR A 3 7.86 -30.09 22.58
C THR A 3 8.51 -28.70 22.49
N SER A 4 8.90 -28.28 21.29
CA SER A 4 9.45 -26.94 21.02
C SER A 4 8.38 -25.99 20.50
N LEU A 5 8.45 -24.71 20.88
CA LEU A 5 7.59 -23.66 20.33
C LEU A 5 7.79 -23.53 18.81
N MET A 6 6.69 -23.25 18.08
CA MET A 6 6.73 -22.99 16.64
C MET A 6 7.50 -21.68 16.38
N ALA A 7 8.51 -21.74 15.51
CA ALA A 7 9.15 -20.54 15.00
C ALA A 7 8.18 -19.80 14.06
N TRP A 8 8.07 -18.49 14.22
CA TRP A 8 7.19 -17.63 13.43
C TRP A 8 7.93 -16.37 13.00
N SER A 9 7.47 -15.75 11.93
CA SER A 9 7.97 -14.47 11.44
C SER A 9 6.83 -13.73 10.73
N VAL A 10 6.89 -12.40 10.66
CA VAL A 10 5.91 -11.57 9.97
C VAL A 10 6.61 -10.81 8.85
N LEU A 11 6.08 -10.89 7.64
CA LEU A 11 6.45 -9.99 6.55
C LEU A 11 5.38 -8.91 6.43
N ALA A 12 5.77 -7.65 6.62
CA ALA A 12 4.90 -6.49 6.48
C ALA A 12 5.31 -5.70 5.23
N THR A 13 4.36 -5.47 4.34
CA THR A 13 4.58 -4.75 3.09
C THR A 13 3.79 -3.45 3.06
N GLY A 14 4.32 -2.42 2.41
CA GLY A 14 3.51 -1.27 2.02
C GLY A 14 2.71 -1.51 0.73
N PRO A 15 2.08 -0.47 0.16
CA PRO A 15 1.31 -0.58 -1.07
C PRO A 15 2.18 -1.05 -2.25
N TYR A 16 1.57 -1.87 -3.12
CA TYR A 16 2.24 -2.37 -4.32
C TYR A 16 2.42 -1.24 -5.33
N ALA A 17 3.61 -1.10 -5.92
CA ALA A 17 3.87 -0.15 -7.00
C ALA A 17 2.94 -0.42 -8.20
N GLU A 18 2.55 -1.68 -8.40
CA GLU A 18 1.65 -2.13 -9.45
C GLU A 18 0.23 -1.57 -9.31
N ARG A 19 -0.13 -1.06 -8.13
CA ARG A 19 -1.40 -0.35 -7.95
C ARG A 19 -1.50 0.91 -8.81
N LEU A 20 -0.36 1.52 -9.16
CA LEU A 20 -0.25 2.80 -9.89
C LEU A 20 -0.63 2.71 -11.38
N TRP A 21 -1.00 1.53 -11.88
CA TRP A 21 -1.58 1.34 -13.21
C TRP A 21 -2.91 0.56 -13.18
N GLY A 22 -3.53 0.44 -12.00
CA GLY A 22 -4.84 -0.19 -11.80
C GLY A 22 -6.02 0.75 -12.01
N GLU A 23 -7.14 0.46 -11.33
CA GLU A 23 -8.37 1.28 -11.44
C GLU A 23 -8.37 2.51 -10.51
N ARG A 24 -7.50 2.54 -9.50
CA ARG A 24 -7.44 3.59 -8.48
C ARG A 24 -5.99 4.08 -8.33
N ASP A 25 -5.83 5.32 -7.88
CA ASP A 25 -4.52 5.95 -7.63
C ASP A 25 -3.63 6.10 -8.88
N VAL A 26 -4.26 6.14 -10.06
CA VAL A 26 -3.63 6.40 -11.37
C VAL A 26 -3.79 7.88 -11.76
N PRO A 27 -2.88 8.44 -12.58
CA PRO A 27 -3.00 9.83 -12.94
C PRO A 27 -4.13 10.06 -13.94
N VAL A 28 -4.88 11.15 -13.76
CA VAL A 28 -5.92 11.59 -14.70
C VAL A 28 -5.37 12.69 -15.58
N ARG A 29 -5.64 12.63 -16.89
CA ARG A 29 -5.19 13.65 -17.83
C ARG A 29 -6.11 14.87 -17.78
N ASP A 30 -5.56 16.03 -17.44
CA ASP A 30 -6.26 17.32 -17.43
C ASP A 30 -6.41 17.88 -18.87
N ALA A 31 -7.19 18.95 -19.01
CA ALA A 31 -7.51 19.57 -20.31
C ALA A 31 -6.28 20.14 -21.05
N ASP A 32 -5.22 20.50 -20.32
CA ASP A 32 -3.94 20.95 -20.87
C ASP A 32 -3.03 19.80 -21.32
N GLY A 33 -3.47 18.56 -21.11
CA GLY A 33 -2.74 17.35 -21.45
C GLY A 33 -1.79 16.83 -20.36
N THR A 34 -1.71 17.51 -19.20
CA THR A 34 -0.88 17.10 -18.05
C THR A 34 -1.55 15.94 -17.30
N TYR A 35 -0.76 14.95 -16.90
CA TYR A 35 -1.19 13.83 -16.07
C TYR A 35 -1.12 14.19 -14.58
N VAL A 36 -2.22 14.05 -13.85
CA VAL A 36 -2.31 14.52 -12.46
C VAL A 36 -2.55 13.37 -11.51
N PHE A 37 -1.58 13.14 -10.63
CA PHE A 37 -1.72 12.23 -9.49
C PHE A 37 -2.39 12.97 -8.33
N ARG A 38 -3.61 12.56 -7.98
CA ARG A 38 -4.39 13.14 -6.87
C ARG A 38 -4.41 12.15 -5.71
N LEU A 39 -3.57 12.38 -4.70
CA LEU A 39 -3.38 11.46 -3.57
C LEU A 39 -3.31 12.24 -2.24
N PRO A 40 -3.80 11.69 -1.12
CA PRO A 40 -3.80 12.36 0.18
C PRO A 40 -2.46 12.17 0.92
N LEU A 41 -1.36 12.68 0.35
CA LEU A 41 -0.01 12.49 0.91
C LEU A 41 0.53 13.77 1.59
N GLY A 42 -0.16 14.89 1.51
CA GLY A 42 0.34 16.16 2.00
C GLY A 42 1.59 16.62 1.25
N LYS A 43 2.35 17.54 1.88
CA LYS A 43 3.58 18.11 1.30
C LYS A 43 4.82 17.24 1.50
N THR A 44 4.85 16.44 2.56
CA THR A 44 6.03 15.68 3.00
C THR A 44 5.76 14.19 3.17
N GLY A 45 4.51 13.74 2.97
CA GLY A 45 4.17 12.33 3.07
C GLY A 45 4.68 11.53 1.88
N ALA A 46 4.91 10.25 2.13
CA ALA A 46 5.42 9.32 1.15
C ALA A 46 4.83 7.92 1.39
N MET A 47 4.64 7.18 0.31
CA MET A 47 4.19 5.79 0.36
C MET A 47 5.40 4.85 0.40
N PRO A 48 5.47 3.89 1.34
CA PRO A 48 6.49 2.85 1.31
C PRO A 48 6.15 1.82 0.23
N LEU A 49 6.39 2.15 -1.04
CA LEU A 49 6.04 1.26 -2.15
C LEU A 49 6.91 0.00 -2.11
N VAL A 50 6.30 -1.13 -2.49
CA VAL A 50 6.99 -2.40 -2.74
C VAL A 50 6.64 -2.89 -4.14
N ALA A 51 7.57 -3.52 -4.86
CA ALA A 51 7.23 -4.25 -6.08
C ALA A 51 6.68 -5.63 -5.68
N LEU A 52 5.56 -6.05 -6.27
CA LEU A 52 4.91 -7.32 -5.96
C LEU A 52 5.86 -8.51 -6.17
N ASP A 53 6.65 -8.46 -7.24
CA ASP A 53 7.66 -9.48 -7.58
C ASP A 53 8.77 -9.60 -6.52
N SER A 54 9.00 -8.56 -5.70
CA SER A 54 10.01 -8.59 -4.64
C SER A 54 9.56 -9.36 -3.40
N ILE A 55 8.25 -9.53 -3.19
CA ILE A 55 7.72 -10.19 -1.98
C ILE A 55 8.25 -11.63 -1.88
N GLY A 56 8.28 -12.36 -3.00
CA GLY A 56 8.78 -13.73 -3.06
C GLY A 56 10.23 -13.86 -2.58
N VAL A 57 11.08 -12.87 -2.90
CA VAL A 57 12.49 -12.85 -2.49
C VAL A 57 12.62 -12.73 -0.97
N TYR A 58 11.86 -11.84 -0.33
CA TYR A 58 11.87 -11.69 1.12
C TYR A 58 11.33 -12.94 1.83
N VAL A 59 10.23 -13.50 1.32
CA VAL A 59 9.64 -14.74 1.87
C VAL A 59 10.63 -15.90 1.77
N GLN A 60 11.27 -16.08 0.60
CA GLN A 60 12.28 -17.11 0.41
C GLN A 60 13.44 -16.93 1.39
N TRP A 61 13.97 -15.72 1.54
CA TRP A 61 15.05 -15.43 2.47
C TRP A 61 14.67 -15.81 3.92
N MET A 62 13.44 -15.51 4.36
CA MET A 62 12.96 -15.84 5.70
C MET A 62 12.90 -17.35 5.94
N PHE A 63 12.49 -18.14 4.93
CA PHE A 63 12.47 -19.60 5.01
C PHE A 63 13.85 -20.24 4.95
N GLU A 64 14.78 -19.65 4.21
CA GLU A 64 16.16 -20.13 4.09
C GLU A 64 17.01 -19.83 5.34
N HIS A 65 16.59 -18.87 6.16
CA HIS A 65 17.34 -18.40 7.34
C HIS A 65 16.50 -18.38 8.62
N PRO A 66 15.90 -19.52 9.04
CA PRO A 66 15.03 -19.57 10.22
C PRO A 66 15.71 -19.13 11.51
N GLU A 67 17.02 -19.33 11.65
CA GLU A 67 17.82 -18.87 12.79
C GLU A 67 17.95 -17.34 12.87
N ARG A 68 17.73 -16.65 11.74
CA ARG A 68 17.77 -15.17 11.65
C ARG A 68 16.38 -14.56 11.58
N SER A 69 15.40 -15.28 11.03
CA SER A 69 14.05 -14.77 10.81
C SER A 69 13.08 -15.10 11.95
N ALA A 70 13.35 -16.11 12.78
CA ALA A 70 12.46 -16.46 13.89
C ALA A 70 12.26 -15.28 14.85
N GLY A 71 11.00 -14.91 15.08
CA GLY A 71 10.56 -13.78 15.88
C GLY A 71 10.66 -12.41 15.17
N LEU A 72 11.12 -12.36 13.93
CA LEU A 72 11.29 -11.11 13.19
C LEU A 72 9.95 -10.62 12.60
N SER A 73 9.67 -9.33 12.79
CA SER A 73 8.70 -8.58 11.98
C SER A 73 9.46 -7.73 10.98
N LEU A 74 9.48 -8.15 9.72
CA LEU A 74 10.24 -7.54 8.64
C LEU A 74 9.35 -6.63 7.81
N GLY A 75 9.51 -5.31 7.96
CA GLY A 75 8.91 -4.31 7.08
C GLY A 75 9.74 -4.13 5.81
N VAL A 76 9.12 -4.21 4.64
CA VAL A 76 9.80 -4.06 3.34
C VAL A 76 9.18 -2.97 2.47
N ALA A 77 10.07 -2.18 1.86
CA ALA A 77 9.74 -1.18 0.85
C ALA A 77 10.96 -1.02 -0.08
N ILE A 78 10.72 -0.80 -1.38
CA ILE A 78 11.78 -0.47 -2.34
C ILE A 78 12.17 1.01 -2.22
N ALA A 79 11.21 1.85 -1.87
CA ALA A 79 11.39 3.28 -1.68
C ALA A 79 10.22 3.87 -0.88
N HIS A 80 10.48 4.99 -0.22
CA HIS A 80 9.42 5.89 0.25
C HIS A 80 9.22 6.94 -0.83
N VAL A 81 8.08 6.88 -1.52
CA VAL A 81 7.80 7.66 -2.73
C VAL A 81 6.79 8.74 -2.41
N SER A 82 7.19 10.01 -2.53
CA SER A 82 6.27 11.15 -2.43
C SER A 82 5.41 11.27 -3.69
N GLY A 83 4.33 12.06 -3.63
CA GLY A 83 3.54 12.37 -4.82
C GLY A 83 4.36 13.05 -5.92
N SER A 84 5.30 13.93 -5.55
CA SER A 84 6.23 14.55 -6.51
C SER A 84 7.17 13.54 -7.15
N ASP A 85 7.69 12.57 -6.40
CA ASP A 85 8.56 11.52 -6.95
C ASP A 85 7.79 10.67 -7.97
N LEU A 86 6.52 10.38 -7.68
CA LEU A 86 5.65 9.63 -8.59
C LEU A 86 5.42 10.37 -9.91
N ALA A 87 5.10 11.67 -9.85
CA ALA A 87 4.96 12.51 -11.03
C ALA A 87 6.26 12.57 -11.84
N ALA A 88 7.40 12.82 -11.18
CA ALA A 88 8.70 12.89 -11.83
C ALA A 88 9.10 11.57 -12.50
N ALA A 89 8.88 10.43 -11.83
CA ALA A 89 9.13 9.11 -12.39
C ALA A 89 8.24 8.82 -13.61
N PHE A 90 6.97 9.22 -13.56
CA PHE A 90 6.06 9.10 -14.70
C PHE A 90 6.52 9.95 -15.88
N GLU A 91 6.90 11.22 -15.66
CA GLU A 91 7.42 12.09 -16.74
C GLU A 91 8.67 11.48 -17.39
N ALA A 92 9.59 10.97 -16.59
CA ALA A 92 10.85 10.39 -17.06
C ALA A 92 10.64 9.13 -17.91
N VAL A 93 9.66 8.28 -17.57
CA VAL A 93 9.42 7.01 -18.25
C VAL A 93 8.43 7.16 -19.41
N ALA A 94 7.34 7.91 -19.22
CA ALA A 94 6.26 8.04 -20.21
C ALA A 94 6.46 9.20 -21.19
N GLY A 95 7.37 10.16 -20.89
CA GLY A 95 7.62 11.33 -21.73
C GLY A 95 6.46 12.35 -21.76
N ASN A 96 5.45 12.17 -20.92
CA ASN A 96 4.30 13.07 -20.81
C ASN A 96 4.41 13.89 -19.53
N LYS A 97 4.00 15.16 -19.59
CA LYS A 97 3.98 16.04 -18.40
C LYS A 97 3.10 15.44 -17.31
N ALA A 98 3.56 15.52 -16.07
CA ALA A 98 2.83 15.07 -14.91
C ALA A 98 3.08 15.93 -13.68
N ARG A 99 2.11 15.94 -12.77
CA ARG A 99 2.21 16.66 -11.49
C ARG A 99 1.42 15.93 -10.42
N TYR A 100 1.72 16.29 -9.18
CA TYR A 100 1.00 15.83 -8.00
C TYR A 100 0.12 16.94 -7.44
N GLU A 101 -1.10 16.58 -7.04
CA GLU A 101 -2.00 17.39 -6.23
C GLU A 101 -2.34 16.63 -4.96
N ASP A 102 -2.11 17.27 -3.82
CA ASP A 102 -2.64 16.79 -2.56
C ASP A 102 -4.16 16.96 -2.52
N ILE A 103 -4.86 15.95 -2.03
CA ILE A 103 -6.30 15.97 -1.81
C ILE A 103 -6.63 15.63 -0.36
N PRO A 104 -7.73 16.16 0.20
CA PRO A 104 -8.17 15.77 1.53
C PRO A 104 -8.35 14.25 1.64
N LEU A 105 -7.84 13.65 2.72
CA LEU A 105 -8.05 12.23 3.01
C LEU A 105 -9.56 11.88 3.06
N GLN A 106 -10.38 12.81 3.55
CA GLN A 106 -11.82 12.62 3.62
C GLN A 106 -12.44 12.38 2.25
N ASP A 107 -11.99 13.08 1.20
CA ASP A 107 -12.50 12.90 -0.16
C ASP A 107 -12.24 11.47 -0.69
N VAL A 108 -11.12 10.86 -0.27
CA VAL A 108 -10.80 9.46 -0.60
C VAL A 108 -11.65 8.50 0.21
N LEU A 109 -11.85 8.77 1.50
CA LEU A 109 -12.67 7.93 2.39
C LEU A 109 -14.14 7.92 1.97
N ASP A 110 -14.68 9.07 1.55
CA ASP A 110 -16.06 9.21 1.07
C ASP A 110 -16.30 8.43 -0.24
N GLY A 111 -15.24 8.21 -1.03
CA GLY A 111 -15.27 7.37 -2.23
C GLY A 111 -15.14 5.86 -1.96
N MET A 112 -14.94 5.44 -0.71
CA MET A 112 -14.85 4.02 -0.36
C MET A 112 -16.25 3.41 -0.13
N PRO A 113 -16.41 2.09 -0.34
CA PRO A 113 -17.66 1.41 -0.02
C PRO A 113 -18.03 1.60 1.46
N ALA A 114 -19.29 1.90 1.75
CA ALA A 114 -19.79 2.13 3.12
C ALA A 114 -19.75 0.87 4.03
N GLY A 115 -19.57 -0.32 3.45
CA GLY A 115 -19.51 -1.59 4.18
C GLY A 115 -18.12 -1.90 4.73
N LYS A 116 -18.06 -2.94 5.58
CA LYS A 116 -16.79 -3.50 6.04
C LYS A 116 -15.96 -3.99 4.85
N ILE A 117 -14.70 -3.58 4.79
CA ILE A 117 -13.75 -4.00 3.75
C ILE A 117 -13.51 -5.51 3.89
N GLY A 118 -13.43 -6.22 2.76
CA GLY A 118 -13.27 -7.67 2.74
C GLY A 118 -14.55 -8.48 2.94
N SER A 119 -15.71 -7.81 3.12
CA SER A 119 -17.01 -8.46 3.31
C SER A 119 -17.42 -9.39 2.15
N GLN A 120 -16.95 -9.14 0.93
CA GLN A 120 -17.16 -10.03 -0.22
C GLN A 120 -16.53 -11.43 -0.05
N GLY A 121 -15.46 -11.53 0.75
CA GLY A 121 -14.82 -12.80 1.10
C GLY A 121 -15.34 -13.41 2.41
N SER A 122 -16.23 -12.71 3.12
CA SER A 122 -16.81 -13.22 4.36
C SER A 122 -17.82 -14.33 4.06
N PRO A 123 -17.92 -15.39 4.89
CA PRO A 123 -18.95 -16.44 4.77
C PRO A 123 -20.40 -15.96 5.00
N GLY A 124 -20.65 -14.65 5.01
CA GLY A 124 -21.98 -14.03 5.12
C GLY A 124 -22.46 -13.77 6.55
N TYR A 125 -21.64 -14.03 7.57
CA TYR A 125 -21.91 -13.62 8.95
C TYR A 125 -21.31 -12.23 9.24
N ASP A 126 -21.84 -11.55 10.26
CA ASP A 126 -21.25 -10.30 10.76
C ASP A 126 -19.91 -10.60 11.43
N ASP A 127 -18.83 -10.39 10.69
CA ASP A 127 -17.47 -10.63 11.16
C ASP A 127 -16.97 -9.40 11.94
N PRO A 128 -16.73 -9.51 13.27
CA PRO A 128 -16.27 -8.39 14.09
C PRO A 128 -14.80 -8.03 13.81
N THR A 129 -14.06 -8.84 13.07
CA THR A 129 -12.65 -8.57 12.72
C THR A 129 -12.51 -7.68 11.48
N LEU A 130 -13.56 -7.59 10.65
CA LEU A 130 -13.58 -6.70 9.50
C LEU A 130 -13.97 -5.27 9.92
N LYS A 131 -13.29 -4.29 9.31
CA LYS A 131 -13.45 -2.85 9.58
C LYS A 131 -13.96 -2.11 8.36
N THR A 132 -14.72 -1.04 8.58
CA THR A 132 -15.00 -0.02 7.57
C THR A 132 -13.74 0.80 7.26
N ALA A 133 -13.72 1.52 6.14
CA ALA A 133 -12.59 2.37 5.78
C ALA A 133 -12.21 3.39 6.89
N PRO A 134 -13.15 4.12 7.52
CA PRO A 134 -12.81 5.04 8.61
C PRO A 134 -12.19 4.35 9.83
N GLU A 135 -12.67 3.15 10.20
CA GLU A 135 -12.17 2.39 11.34
C GLU A 135 -10.73 1.88 11.17
N GLN A 136 -10.25 1.75 9.92
CA GLN A 136 -8.86 1.38 9.64
C GLN A 136 -7.89 2.55 9.84
N THR A 137 -8.33 3.77 9.55
CA THR A 137 -7.49 4.97 9.56
C THR A 137 -7.10 5.44 10.98
N VAL A 138 -7.90 5.09 12.00
CA VAL A 138 -7.65 5.47 13.42
C VAL A 138 -6.40 4.81 14.03
N VAL A 139 -5.81 3.80 13.36
CA VAL A 139 -4.66 3.03 13.90
C VAL A 139 -3.30 3.57 13.44
N ALA A 140 -3.26 4.58 12.56
CA ALA A 140 -2.02 5.08 11.96
C ALA A 140 -1.23 6.09 12.83
N ASP A 141 -1.72 6.44 14.03
CA ASP A 141 -1.07 7.36 14.98
C ASP A 141 -0.18 6.65 16.03
N LEU A 142 0.48 5.55 15.68
CA LEU A 142 1.44 4.84 16.54
C LEU A 142 2.86 4.87 15.99
#